data_AF-A0A450WDL1-F1
#
_entry.id   AF-A0A450WDL1-F1
#
_cell.length_a   1.000
_cell.length_b   1.000
_cell.length_c   1.000
_cell.angle_alpha   90.00
_cell.angle_beta   90.00
_cell.angle_gamma   90.00
#
_symmetry.space_group_name_H-M   'P 1'
#
loop_
_entity.id
_entity.type
_entity.pdbx_description
1 polymer ?
#
loop_
_entity_poly.entity_id
_entity_poly.type
_entity_poly.pdbx_seq_one_letter_code
_entity_poly.pdbx_strand_id
1 'polypeptide(L)'
;MSIRDWPQDIRPASMGWLLRANTMAHRSPYTGSTETQELPGARWVVKMSFGNMRRSEEQLLQAFINDSRGISGRFRLFHFVRPTPLGTVTGTPRIKGAEQTGASILVDGLPANETGVFEPGDLIGIGEELKQITARVDSDENGEANIAYSDAS
;
A
#
# COMPACT_ATOMS: atom_id res chain seq x y z
N MET A 1 -11.56 13.96 11.11
CA MET A 1 -10.31 14.19 10.35
C MET A 1 -10.61 13.85 8.90
N SER A 2 -10.50 14.78 7.95
CA SER A 2 -10.86 14.51 6.54
C SER A 2 -9.63 14.05 5.76
N ILE A 3 -9.69 12.85 5.17
CA ILE A 3 -8.68 12.39 4.22
C ILE A 3 -8.91 13.11 2.89
N ARG A 4 -7.86 13.74 2.36
CA ARG A 4 -7.88 14.41 1.05
C ARG A 4 -7.35 13.51 -0.06
N ASP A 5 -7.72 13.80 -1.30
CA ASP A 5 -7.17 13.11 -2.44
C ASP A 5 -6.02 13.90 -3.06
N TRP A 6 -5.04 13.19 -3.62
CA TRP A 6 -3.94 13.81 -4.33
C TRP A 6 -4.44 14.61 -5.55
N PRO A 7 -3.86 15.80 -5.84
CA PRO A 7 -4.26 16.59 -7.00
C PRO A 7 -4.00 15.87 -8.33
N GLN A 8 -5.05 15.67 -9.14
CA GLN A 8 -5.00 14.84 -10.36
C GLN A 8 -4.06 15.40 -11.44
N ASP A 9 -3.85 16.71 -11.47
CA ASP A 9 -3.00 17.40 -12.45
C ASP A 9 -1.51 17.24 -12.17
N ILE A 10 -1.14 16.81 -10.96
CA ILE A 10 0.26 16.66 -10.56
C ILE A 10 0.68 15.21 -10.70
N ARG A 11 1.63 14.95 -11.60
CA ARG A 11 2.23 13.63 -11.80
C ARG A 11 3.74 13.68 -11.54
N PRO A 12 4.28 12.83 -10.65
CA PRO A 12 5.72 12.74 -10.45
C PRO A 12 6.40 12.10 -11.68
N ALA A 13 7.61 12.55 -11.98
CA ALA A 13 8.45 11.96 -13.03
C ALA A 13 8.98 10.58 -12.60
N SER A 14 9.27 10.41 -11.31
CA SER A 14 9.60 9.11 -10.72
C SER A 14 9.00 8.97 -9.33
N MET A 15 8.63 7.74 -8.98
CA MET A 15 8.03 7.41 -7.69
C MET A 15 8.55 6.05 -7.22
N GLY A 16 8.92 5.96 -5.95
CA GLY A 16 9.28 4.71 -5.30
C GLY A 16 8.57 4.58 -3.95
N TRP A 17 8.01 3.41 -3.69
CA TRP A 17 7.40 3.05 -2.41
C TRP A 17 8.32 2.09 -1.67
N LEU A 18 8.49 2.33 -0.38
CA LEU A 18 9.27 1.49 0.51
C LEU A 18 8.45 1.25 1.78
N LEU A 19 8.17 0.00 2.09
CA LEU A 19 7.63 -0.36 3.40
C LEU A 19 8.77 -0.34 4.40
N ARG A 20 8.75 0.63 5.33
CA ARG A 20 9.74 0.69 6.39
C ARG A 20 9.17 0.02 7.64
N ALA A 21 9.58 -1.24 7.83
CA ALA A 21 9.34 -1.96 9.07
C ALA A 21 10.02 -1.25 10.24
N ASN A 22 9.31 -1.16 11.36
CA ASN A 22 9.87 -0.61 12.58
C ASN A 22 10.59 -1.75 13.33
N THR A 23 11.89 -1.92 13.08
CA THR A 23 12.69 -2.96 13.75
C THR A 23 13.53 -2.36 14.86
N MET A 24 13.45 -2.95 16.05
CA MET A 24 14.37 -2.66 17.15
C MET A 24 15.30 -3.86 17.29
N ALA A 25 16.60 -3.67 17.04
CA ALA A 25 17.59 -4.71 17.19
C ALA A 25 18.38 -4.51 18.48
N HIS A 26 18.27 -5.44 19.42
CA HIS A 26 19.11 -5.48 20.60
C HIS A 26 20.27 -6.46 20.34
N ARG A 27 21.50 -5.95 20.29
CA ARG A 27 22.69 -6.77 20.11
C ARG A 27 23.41 -6.93 21.45
N SER A 28 23.55 -8.17 21.93
CA SER A 28 24.32 -8.46 23.13
C SER A 28 25.83 -8.33 22.86
N PRO A 29 26.56 -7.45 23.57
CA PRO A 29 28.00 -7.29 23.38
C PRO A 29 28.83 -8.47 23.92
N TYR A 30 28.23 -9.40 24.67
CA TYR A 30 28.92 -10.54 25.28
C TYR A 30 28.78 -11.86 24.51
N THR A 31 27.74 -12.02 23.68
CA THR A 31 27.48 -13.27 22.93
C THR A 31 27.29 -13.07 21.43
N GLY A 32 27.24 -11.82 20.95
CA GLY A 32 27.00 -11.51 19.54
C GLY A 32 25.57 -11.81 19.05
N SER A 33 24.69 -12.32 19.92
CA SER A 33 23.28 -12.55 19.61
C SER A 33 22.60 -11.23 19.29
N THR A 34 21.98 -11.16 18.11
CA THR A 34 21.14 -10.03 17.69
C THR A 34 19.70 -10.48 17.77
N GLU A 35 18.97 -9.93 18.74
CA GLU A 35 17.54 -10.12 18.85
C GLU A 35 16.87 -8.97 18.11
N THR A 36 16.26 -9.29 16.96
CA THR A 36 15.50 -8.33 16.18
C THR A 36 14.03 -8.48 16.57
N GLN A 37 13.50 -7.48 17.27
CA GLN A 37 12.08 -7.38 17.54
C GLN A 37 11.45 -6.47 16.49
N GLU A 38 10.49 -7.00 15.73
CA GLU A 38 9.60 -6.19 14.91
C GLU A 38 8.60 -5.50 15.84
N LEU A 39 8.67 -4.17 15.89
CA LEU A 39 7.71 -3.35 16.60
C LEU A 39 6.53 -3.04 15.67
N PRO A 40 5.30 -3.05 16.20
CA PRO A 40 4.14 -2.58 15.46
C PRO A 40 4.31 -1.13 14.97
N GLY A 41 3.68 -0.79 13.84
CA GLY A 41 3.74 0.55 13.24
C GLY A 41 4.72 0.70 12.07
N ALA A 42 4.83 -0.31 11.20
CA ALA A 42 5.50 -0.12 9.93
C ALA A 42 4.78 0.96 9.09
N ARG A 43 5.54 1.72 8.32
CA ARG A 43 4.98 2.84 7.54
C ARG A 43 5.47 2.80 6.10
N TRP A 44 4.56 3.13 5.19
CA TRP A 44 4.92 3.39 3.81
C TRP A 44 5.69 4.71 3.72
N VAL A 45 6.89 4.63 3.17
CA VAL A 45 7.71 5.78 2.81
C VAL A 45 7.67 5.91 1.29
N VAL A 46 7.19 7.05 0.83
CA VAL A 46 7.10 7.35 -0.61
C VAL A 46 8.13 8.41 -0.95
N LYS A 47 8.95 8.13 -1.96
CA LYS A 47 9.85 9.10 -2.56
C LYS A 47 9.37 9.43 -3.96
N MET A 48 9.10 10.71 -4.21
CA MET A 48 8.68 11.22 -5.52
C MET A 48 9.70 12.26 -6.00
N SER A 49 10.00 12.24 -7.30
CA SER A 49 10.78 13.29 -7.97
C SER A 49 9.92 13.92 -9.05
N PHE A 50 9.91 15.24 -9.10
CA PHE A 50 9.20 16.01 -10.12
C PHE A 50 10.24 16.68 -11.04
N GLY A 51 10.09 16.51 -12.35
CA GLY A 51 10.93 17.13 -13.35
C GLY A 51 10.08 17.90 -14.34
N ASN A 52 10.50 19.12 -14.72
CA ASN A 52 9.82 19.99 -15.66
C ASN A 52 8.35 20.32 -15.27
N MET A 53 8.13 20.81 -14.04
CA MET A 53 6.83 21.32 -13.61
C MET A 53 6.59 22.74 -14.14
N ARG A 54 5.36 23.04 -14.54
CA ARG A 54 4.93 24.43 -14.75
C ARG A 54 4.83 25.13 -13.41
N ARG A 55 5.08 26.43 -13.38
CA ARG A 55 4.94 27.27 -12.18
C ARG A 55 3.57 27.12 -11.50
N SER A 56 2.50 26.98 -12.30
CA SER A 56 1.14 26.76 -11.80
C SER A 56 1.00 25.44 -11.03
N GLU A 57 1.66 24.37 -11.49
CA GLU A 57 1.64 23.04 -10.86
C GLU A 57 2.46 23.02 -9.59
N GLU A 58 3.61 23.71 -9.59
CA GLU A 58 4.48 23.85 -8.42
C GLU A 58 3.76 24.58 -7.28
N GLN A 59 3.07 25.68 -7.59
CA GLN A 59 2.30 26.44 -6.60
C GLN A 59 1.15 25.61 -6.00
N LEU A 60 0.48 24.79 -6.82
CA LEU A 60 -0.56 23.89 -6.36
C LEU A 60 0.02 22.81 -5.44
N LEU A 61 1.15 22.20 -5.82
CA LEU A 61 1.83 21.19 -4.99
C LEU A 61 2.26 21.78 -3.64
N GLN A 62 2.86 22.96 -3.66
CA GLN A 62 3.32 23.63 -2.45
C GLN A 62 2.15 23.99 -1.53
N ALA A 63 1.04 24.50 -2.08
CA ALA A 63 -0.18 24.75 -1.34
C ALA A 63 -0.74 23.46 -0.72
N PHE A 64 -0.79 22.37 -1.47
CA PHE A 64 -1.26 21.06 -0.99
C PHE A 64 -0.39 20.51 0.15
N ILE A 65 0.93 20.60 0.03
CA ILE A 65 1.87 20.15 1.07
C ILE A 65 1.74 21.02 2.33
N ASN A 66 1.69 22.35 2.19
CA ASN A 66 1.54 23.26 3.31
C ASN A 66 0.20 23.06 4.04
N ASP A 67 -0.87 22.85 3.28
CA ASP A 67 -2.20 22.58 3.81
C ASP A 67 -2.30 21.18 4.44
N SER A 68 -1.45 20.24 4.05
CA SER A 68 -1.28 18.96 4.75
C SER A 68 -0.70 19.13 6.16
N ARG A 69 -0.37 20.36 6.62
CA ARG A 69 0.02 20.68 8.01
C ARG A 69 1.03 19.67 8.61
N GLY A 70 1.98 19.22 7.79
CA GLY A 70 2.99 18.23 8.19
C GLY A 70 2.41 16.87 8.54
N ILE A 71 2.66 16.39 9.77
CA ILE A 71 2.30 15.03 10.23
C ILE A 71 0.77 14.84 10.42
N SER A 72 0.03 15.94 10.57
CA SER A 72 -1.42 15.88 10.79
C SER A 72 -2.20 15.57 9.50
N GLY A 73 -1.72 16.00 8.34
CA GLY A 73 -2.42 15.77 7.08
C GLY A 73 -2.40 14.30 6.66
N ARG A 74 -3.58 13.76 6.37
CA ARG A 74 -3.73 12.48 5.67
C ARG A 74 -4.26 12.73 4.27
N PHE A 75 -3.65 12.11 3.28
CA PHE A 75 -4.16 12.11 1.92
C PHE A 75 -3.98 10.75 1.25
N ARG A 76 -4.86 10.44 0.30
CA ARG A 76 -4.77 9.25 -0.55
C ARG A 76 -3.72 9.50 -1.62
N LEU A 77 -2.82 8.55 -1.74
CA LEU A 77 -1.78 8.54 -2.76
C LEU A 77 -1.80 7.19 -3.45
N PHE A 78 -1.80 7.21 -4.77
CA PHE A 78 -1.77 6.01 -5.61
C PHE A 78 -0.41 5.90 -6.31
N HIS A 79 -0.06 4.69 -6.76
CA HIS A 79 1.23 4.42 -7.38
C HIS A 79 1.25 4.89 -8.84
N PHE A 80 1.71 6.12 -9.11
CA PHE A 80 1.73 6.72 -10.45
C PHE A 80 2.49 5.93 -11.53
N VAL A 81 3.54 5.18 -11.14
CA VAL A 81 4.36 4.39 -12.06
C VAL A 81 3.75 3.01 -12.36
N ARG A 82 2.83 2.55 -11.50
CA ARG A 82 2.15 1.24 -11.59
C ARG A 82 0.67 1.45 -11.27
N PRO A 83 -0.05 2.21 -12.12
CA PRO A 83 -1.43 2.59 -11.84
C PRO A 83 -2.39 1.40 -11.94
N THR A 84 -2.01 0.39 -12.72
CA THR A 84 -2.76 -0.86 -12.88
C THR A 84 -2.01 -1.98 -12.15
N PRO A 85 -2.69 -2.78 -11.31
CA PRO A 85 -2.11 -4.02 -10.80
C PRO A 85 -1.72 -4.93 -11.97
N LEU A 86 -0.73 -5.79 -11.77
CA LEU A 86 -0.34 -6.78 -12.78
C LEU A 86 -1.39 -7.89 -12.92
N GLY A 87 -2.09 -8.20 -11.82
CA GLY A 87 -3.19 -9.14 -11.84
C GLY A 87 -4.40 -8.63 -12.63
N THR A 88 -5.17 -9.57 -13.18
CA THR A 88 -6.40 -9.30 -13.93
C THR A 88 -7.56 -9.12 -12.97
N VAL A 89 -7.52 -8.07 -12.15
CA VAL A 89 -8.60 -7.79 -11.18
C VAL A 89 -9.84 -7.34 -11.95
N THR A 90 -10.69 -8.28 -12.30
CA THR A 90 -12.05 -7.99 -12.78
C THR A 90 -13.06 -8.35 -11.69
N GLY A 91 -14.28 -7.79 -11.74
CA GLY A 91 -15.29 -7.99 -10.69
C GLY A 91 -15.32 -6.90 -9.62
N THR A 92 -15.97 -7.21 -8.48
CA THR A 92 -16.14 -6.27 -7.35
C THR A 92 -15.76 -7.01 -6.06
N PRO A 93 -14.45 -7.12 -5.77
CA PRO A 93 -14.00 -7.87 -4.61
C PRO A 93 -14.55 -7.28 -3.31
N ARG A 94 -15.09 -8.13 -2.44
CA ARG A 94 -15.54 -7.75 -1.09
C ARG A 94 -14.92 -8.68 -0.06
N ILE A 95 -14.77 -8.19 1.16
CA ILE A 95 -14.27 -9.01 2.27
C ILE A 95 -15.36 -10.02 2.64
N LYS A 96 -15.03 -11.31 2.57
CA LYS A 96 -15.96 -12.37 2.90
C LYS A 96 -15.92 -12.65 4.40
N GLY A 97 -16.87 -12.08 5.14
CA GLY A 97 -16.98 -12.26 6.60
C GLY A 97 -16.42 -11.07 7.39
N ALA A 98 -16.78 -11.00 8.67
CA ALA A 98 -16.36 -9.92 9.58
C ALA A 98 -15.05 -10.27 10.30
N GLU A 99 -14.34 -9.24 10.79
CA GLU A 99 -13.25 -9.36 11.78
C GLU A 99 -12.06 -10.24 11.37
N GLN A 100 -11.72 -10.27 10.09
CA GLN A 100 -10.48 -10.92 9.65
C GLN A 100 -9.25 -10.12 10.12
N THR A 101 -8.30 -10.81 10.76
CA THR A 101 -7.06 -10.24 11.30
C THR A 101 -5.84 -11.05 10.84
N GLY A 102 -4.67 -10.42 10.79
CA GLY A 102 -3.40 -11.06 10.46
C GLY A 102 -2.88 -10.66 9.08
N ALA A 103 -2.06 -11.53 8.47
CA ALA A 103 -1.38 -11.26 7.20
C ALA A 103 -2.13 -11.81 5.95
N SER A 104 -3.41 -12.16 6.10
CA SER A 104 -4.22 -12.64 4.98
C SER A 104 -5.69 -12.24 5.12
N ILE A 105 -6.40 -12.10 4.00
CA ILE A 105 -7.83 -11.80 3.96
C ILE A 105 -8.54 -12.61 2.89
N LEU A 106 -9.65 -13.24 3.26
CA LEU A 106 -10.56 -13.91 2.36
C LEU A 106 -11.49 -12.89 1.71
N VAL A 107 -11.51 -12.88 0.39
CA VAL A 107 -12.40 -12.06 -0.43
C VAL A 107 -13.29 -12.91 -1.32
N ASP A 108 -14.44 -12.37 -1.71
CA ASP A 108 -15.35 -12.91 -2.72
C ASP A 108 -15.62 -11.88 -3.83
N GLY A 109 -16.39 -12.25 -4.86
CA GLY A 109 -16.76 -11.34 -5.94
C GLY A 109 -15.68 -11.15 -7.01
N LEU A 110 -14.68 -12.03 -7.03
CA LEU A 110 -13.75 -12.22 -8.14
C LEU A 110 -14.39 -13.12 -9.21
N PRO A 111 -13.86 -13.15 -10.44
CA PRO A 111 -14.31 -14.10 -11.45
C PRO A 111 -13.93 -15.52 -11.00
N ALA A 112 -14.80 -16.49 -11.25
CA ALA A 112 -14.55 -17.86 -10.84
C ALA A 112 -13.46 -18.54 -11.70
N ASN A 113 -12.62 -19.36 -11.07
CA ASN A 113 -11.55 -20.14 -11.71
C ASN A 113 -10.52 -19.30 -12.48
N GLU A 114 -10.17 -18.12 -11.99
CA GLU A 114 -9.18 -17.26 -12.60
C GLU A 114 -7.83 -17.39 -11.88
N THR A 115 -6.76 -17.50 -12.65
CA THR A 115 -5.39 -17.59 -12.12
C THR A 115 -4.68 -16.25 -12.28
N GLY A 116 -3.90 -15.84 -11.29
CA GLY A 116 -3.20 -14.56 -11.30
C GLY A 116 -4.14 -13.36 -11.21
N VAL A 117 -5.21 -13.45 -10.41
CA VAL A 117 -6.11 -12.32 -10.13
C VAL A 117 -5.34 -11.19 -9.45
N PHE A 118 -4.39 -11.54 -8.58
CA PHE A 118 -3.38 -10.62 -8.06
C PHE A 118 -1.99 -11.25 -8.13
N GLU A 119 -0.99 -10.42 -8.35
CA GLU A 119 0.41 -10.84 -8.39
C GLU A 119 1.22 -10.23 -7.21
N PRO A 120 2.34 -10.86 -6.80
CA PRO A 120 3.21 -10.29 -5.78
C PRO A 120 3.69 -8.88 -6.14
N GLY A 121 3.56 -7.95 -5.20
CA GLY A 121 3.91 -6.55 -5.40
C GLY A 121 2.75 -5.66 -5.82
N ASP A 122 1.57 -6.22 -6.11
CA ASP A 122 0.35 -5.43 -6.26
C ASP A 122 -0.03 -4.77 -4.93
N LEU A 123 -0.53 -3.54 -5.01
CA LEU A 123 -0.94 -2.75 -3.86
C LEU A 123 -2.46 -2.73 -3.76
N ILE A 124 -2.99 -3.02 -2.57
CA ILE A 124 -4.43 -3.02 -2.29
C ILE A 124 -4.75 -2.09 -1.12
N GLY A 125 -5.86 -1.36 -1.25
CA GLY A 125 -6.42 -0.56 -0.17
C GLY A 125 -7.42 -1.39 0.63
N ILE A 126 -7.20 -1.53 1.94
CA ILE A 126 -8.16 -2.13 2.88
C ILE A 126 -8.58 -1.04 3.87
N GLY A 127 -9.81 -0.54 3.73
CA GLY A 127 -10.30 0.59 4.51
C GLY A 127 -9.46 1.86 4.24
N GLU A 128 -8.74 2.34 5.27
CA GLU A 128 -7.83 3.49 5.18
C GLU A 128 -6.35 3.10 5.03
N GLU A 129 -6.03 1.79 5.03
CA GLU A 129 -4.66 1.29 4.98
C GLU A 129 -4.30 0.79 3.58
N LEU A 130 -3.04 1.03 3.20
CA LEU A 130 -2.45 0.44 2.01
C LEU A 130 -1.64 -0.80 2.42
N LYS A 131 -1.92 -1.94 1.77
CA LYS A 131 -1.18 -3.19 1.95
C LYS A 131 -0.57 -3.62 0.61
N GLN A 132 0.55 -4.34 0.67
CA GLN A 132 1.16 -4.94 -0.52
C GLN A 132 1.00 -6.45 -0.48
N ILE A 133 0.52 -7.01 -1.59
CA ILE A 133 0.35 -8.45 -1.80
C ILE A 133 1.71 -9.14 -1.86
N THR A 134 1.85 -10.25 -1.13
CA THR A 134 3.13 -10.98 -0.99
C THR A 134 3.17 -12.29 -1.76
N ALA A 135 2.01 -12.79 -2.22
CA ALA A 135 1.89 -14.03 -2.97
C ALA A 135 0.90 -13.88 -4.13
N ARG A 136 1.07 -14.69 -5.18
CA ARG A 136 0.08 -14.79 -6.25
C ARG A 136 -1.25 -15.28 -5.67
N VAL A 137 -2.34 -14.71 -6.16
CA VAL A 137 -3.70 -15.03 -5.74
C VAL A 137 -4.49 -15.54 -6.95
N ASP A 138 -5.06 -16.73 -6.79
CA ASP A 138 -5.96 -17.37 -7.73
C ASP A 138 -7.37 -17.44 -7.10
N SER A 139 -8.42 -17.33 -7.91
CA SER A 139 -9.81 -17.47 -7.45
C SER A 139 -10.33 -18.88 -7.66
N ASP A 140 -11.19 -19.31 -6.73
CA ASP A 140 -11.84 -20.62 -6.77
C ASP A 140 -13.11 -20.63 -7.65
N GLU A 141 -13.84 -21.75 -7.63
CA GLU A 141 -15.09 -21.92 -8.38
C GLU A 141 -16.22 -20.97 -7.95
N ASN A 142 -16.14 -20.40 -6.76
CA ASN A 142 -17.10 -19.45 -6.20
C ASN A 142 -16.66 -17.99 -6.38
N GLY A 143 -15.50 -17.74 -7.02
CA GLY A 143 -14.94 -16.40 -7.14
C GLY A 143 -14.36 -15.89 -5.82
N GLU A 144 -13.91 -16.80 -4.96
CA GLU A 144 -13.29 -16.51 -3.68
C GLU A 144 -11.78 -16.70 -3.73
N ALA A 145 -11.05 -15.90 -2.97
CA ALA A 145 -9.61 -16.04 -2.87
C ALA A 145 -9.08 -15.56 -1.51
N ASN A 146 -8.02 -16.21 -1.04
CA ASN A 146 -7.28 -15.75 0.13
C ASN A 146 -6.08 -14.90 -0.31
N ILE A 147 -6.10 -13.61 0.02
CA ILE A 147 -5.04 -12.67 -0.34
C ILE A 147 -4.07 -12.56 0.83
N ALA A 148 -2.84 -13.01 0.64
CA ALA A 148 -1.75 -12.77 1.58
C ALA A 148 -1.11 -11.39 1.33
N TYR A 149 -0.91 -10.61 2.39
CA TYR A 149 -0.30 -9.28 2.31
C TYR A 149 0.74 -9.06 3.39
N SER A 150 1.66 -8.13 3.11
CA SER A 150 2.61 -7.65 4.11
C SER A 150 1.87 -6.89 5.20
N ASP A 151 2.00 -7.37 6.42
CA ASP A 151 1.45 -6.65 7.55
C ASP A 151 2.36 -5.47 7.91
N ALA A 152 1.71 -4.37 8.24
CA ALA A 152 2.36 -3.17 8.76
C ALA A 152 1.98 -2.91 10.23
N SER A 153 1.13 -3.78 10.80
CA SER A 153 0.53 -3.59 12.11
C SER A 153 1.53 -3.70 13.25
#